data_AF-A0A953ANM7-F1
#
_entry.id   AF-A0A953ANM7-F1
#
_cell.length_a   1.000
_cell.length_b   1.000
_cell.length_c   1.000
_cell.angle_alpha   90.00
_cell.angle_beta   90.00
_cell.angle_gamma   90.00
#
_symmetry.space_group_name_H-M   'P 1'
#
loop_
_entity.id
_entity.type
_entity.pdbx_description
1 polymer ?
#
loop_
_entity_poly.entity_id
_entity_poly.type
_entity_poly.pdbx_seq_one_letter_code
_entity_poly.pdbx_strand_id
1 'polypeptide(L)'
;AGRRLGLPGFLGVGAFGFVVVADNTLGADGGGAVVFAVALAVFGARLARLGRVGSLVALGIGAVAVLALMLYDQRHTGYDHMRSAFSHGLSGLVDVARNRVPLAYLPALHAWTFVGPFLLAFAATATVAIRAARRCDRRDLLVGLAAGLVTSLLVNDSAAYVLVGGTATLVALHRSPLRFAPLRRLSLRFDPEPRGALLPETVRAERSR
;
A
#
# COMPACT_ATOMS: atom_id res chain seq x y z
N ALA A 1 -6.14 26.23 4.61
CA ALA A 1 -6.60 25.02 5.31
C ALA A 1 -5.66 23.79 5.18
N GLY A 2 -4.86 23.62 4.11
CA GLY A 2 -4.06 22.40 3.85
C GLY A 2 -2.76 22.20 4.67
N ARG A 3 -2.74 22.57 5.97
CA ARG A 3 -1.50 22.72 6.76
C ARG A 3 -1.28 21.72 7.91
N ARG A 4 -2.19 20.77 8.19
CA ARG A 4 -2.18 20.09 9.51
C ARG A 4 -2.05 18.58 9.56
N LEU A 5 -2.26 17.84 8.46
CA LEU A 5 -2.52 16.42 8.64
C LEU A 5 -1.30 15.49 8.55
N GLY A 6 -0.22 15.80 7.83
CA GLY A 6 1.05 15.04 7.92
C GLY A 6 0.90 13.50 7.95
N LEU A 7 1.67 12.82 8.82
CA LEU A 7 1.51 11.38 9.12
C LEU A 7 0.08 11.00 9.58
N PRO A 8 -0.56 11.74 10.51
CA PRO A 8 -1.94 11.45 10.92
C PRO A 8 -2.95 11.42 9.77
N GLY A 9 -2.81 12.30 8.78
CA GLY A 9 -3.67 12.37 7.60
C GLY A 9 -3.44 11.21 6.67
N PHE A 10 -2.18 10.86 6.46
CA PHE A 10 -1.83 9.66 5.68
C PHE A 10 -2.41 8.40 6.33
N LEU A 11 -2.24 8.24 7.65
CA LEU A 11 -2.79 7.11 8.39
C LEU A 11 -4.32 7.14 8.41
N GLY A 12 -4.94 8.29 8.61
CA GLY A 12 -6.40 8.42 8.66
C GLY A 12 -7.06 8.14 7.31
N VAL A 13 -6.57 8.77 6.23
CA VAL A 13 -7.06 8.50 4.86
C VAL A 13 -6.72 7.08 4.44
N GLY A 14 -5.54 6.58 4.80
CA GLY A 14 -5.11 5.22 4.51
C GLY A 14 -5.99 4.18 5.21
N ALA A 15 -6.24 4.34 6.52
CA ALA A 15 -7.09 3.44 7.28
C ALA A 15 -8.54 3.50 6.78
N PHE A 16 -9.08 4.69 6.53
CA PHE A 16 -10.43 4.86 6.00
C PHE A 16 -10.56 4.20 4.61
N GLY A 17 -9.64 4.51 3.70
CA GLY A 17 -9.63 3.89 2.37
C GLY A 17 -9.47 2.38 2.45
N PHE A 18 -8.67 1.88 3.39
CA PHE A 18 -8.47 0.45 3.59
C PHE A 18 -9.77 -0.23 4.03
N VAL A 19 -10.49 0.34 4.99
CA VAL A 19 -11.80 -0.18 5.45
C VAL A 19 -12.84 -0.14 4.33
N VAL A 20 -12.93 0.97 3.59
CA VAL A 20 -13.90 1.10 2.49
C VAL A 20 -13.60 0.11 1.37
N VAL A 21 -12.33 -0.05 1.01
CA VAL A 21 -11.92 -1.03 -0.01
C VAL A 21 -12.19 -2.45 0.48
N ALA A 22 -11.90 -2.74 1.75
CA ALA A 22 -12.08 -4.04 2.37
C ALA A 22 -13.53 -4.47 2.58
N ASP A 23 -14.47 -3.55 2.51
CA ASP A 23 -15.88 -3.85 2.69
C ASP A 23 -16.41 -4.57 1.44
N ASN A 24 -16.82 -5.83 1.64
CA ASN A 24 -17.38 -6.70 0.60
C ASN A 24 -18.67 -6.12 -0.03
N THR A 25 -19.33 -5.15 0.61
CA THR A 25 -20.51 -4.45 0.04
C THR A 25 -20.15 -3.22 -0.78
N LEU A 26 -18.97 -2.65 -0.58
CA LEU A 26 -18.52 -1.40 -1.21
C LEU A 26 -17.46 -1.59 -2.31
N GLY A 27 -16.93 -2.81 -2.47
CA GLY A 27 -16.47 -3.24 -3.79
C GLY A 27 -15.06 -3.82 -3.90
N ALA A 28 -14.43 -4.31 -2.83
CA ALA A 28 -13.25 -5.13 -3.01
C ALA A 28 -13.11 -6.19 -1.91
N ASP A 29 -13.46 -7.42 -2.25
CA ASP A 29 -13.16 -8.62 -1.44
C ASP A 29 -11.69 -8.63 -0.96
N GLY A 30 -11.30 -9.55 -0.08
CA GLY A 30 -9.95 -9.59 0.52
C GLY A 30 -8.75 -9.35 -0.42
N GLY A 31 -8.86 -9.62 -1.72
CA GLY A 31 -7.87 -9.24 -2.73
C GLY A 31 -7.66 -7.72 -2.92
N GLY A 32 -8.72 -6.91 -2.86
CA GLY A 32 -8.60 -5.45 -2.94
C GLY A 32 -7.92 -4.84 -1.71
N ALA A 33 -8.15 -5.40 -0.53
CA ALA A 33 -7.44 -5.02 0.69
C ALA A 33 -5.93 -5.26 0.56
N VAL A 34 -5.50 -6.38 -0.03
CA VAL A 34 -4.09 -6.67 -0.33
C VAL A 34 -3.50 -5.63 -1.29
N VAL A 35 -4.20 -5.36 -2.39
CA VAL A 35 -3.77 -4.38 -3.41
C VAL A 35 -3.57 -2.99 -2.79
N PHE A 36 -4.53 -2.54 -2.00
CA PHE A 36 -4.50 -1.23 -1.38
C PHE A 36 -3.42 -1.15 -0.28
N ALA A 37 -3.24 -2.20 0.52
CA ALA A 37 -2.18 -2.27 1.53
C ALA A 37 -0.79 -2.18 0.89
N VAL A 38 -0.53 -2.88 -0.22
CA VAL A 38 0.76 -2.79 -0.93
C VAL A 38 0.96 -1.39 -1.51
N ALA A 39 -0.06 -0.81 -2.14
CA ALA A 39 0.03 0.54 -2.69
C ALA A 39 0.39 1.57 -1.61
N LEU A 40 -0.28 1.52 -0.45
CA LEU A 40 -0.01 2.38 0.70
C LEU A 40 1.37 2.13 1.31
N ALA A 41 1.78 0.87 1.48
CA ALA A 41 3.07 0.53 2.05
C ALA A 41 4.22 1.06 1.17
N VAL A 42 4.16 0.84 -0.14
CA VAL A 42 5.17 1.34 -1.09
C VAL A 42 5.16 2.87 -1.13
N PHE A 43 3.99 3.49 -1.24
CA PHE A 43 3.89 4.95 -1.27
C PHE A 43 4.40 5.58 0.03
N GLY A 44 3.96 5.07 1.19
CA GLY A 44 4.36 5.54 2.52
C GLY A 44 5.86 5.37 2.78
N ALA A 45 6.44 4.22 2.40
CA ALA A 45 7.88 3.98 2.54
C ALA A 45 8.71 4.97 1.70
N ARG A 46 8.26 5.25 0.47
CA ARG A 46 8.93 6.23 -0.41
C ARG A 46 8.78 7.65 0.09
N LEU A 47 7.60 8.00 0.60
CA LEU A 47 7.31 9.31 1.17
C LEU A 47 8.16 9.58 2.44
N ALA A 48 8.33 8.55 3.27
CA ALA A 48 9.20 8.56 4.44
C ALA A 48 10.69 8.38 4.11
N ARG A 49 11.05 8.15 2.84
CA ARG A 49 12.43 7.88 2.38
C ARG A 49 13.09 6.73 3.14
N LEU A 50 12.31 5.70 3.44
CA LEU A 50 12.81 4.52 4.14
C LEU A 50 13.79 3.74 3.26
N GLY A 51 14.81 3.14 3.89
CA GLY A 51 15.67 2.16 3.23
C GLY A 51 14.93 0.85 2.94
N ARG A 52 15.67 -0.16 2.43
CA ARG A 52 15.11 -1.48 2.11
C ARG A 52 14.40 -2.12 3.30
N VAL A 53 15.04 -2.10 4.47
CA VAL A 53 14.47 -2.65 5.71
C VAL A 53 13.17 -1.95 6.10
N GLY A 54 13.14 -0.61 6.10
CA GLY A 54 11.92 0.12 6.43
C GLY A 54 10.78 -0.09 5.42
N SER A 55 11.12 -0.33 4.16
CA SER A 55 10.11 -0.71 3.14
C SER A 55 9.53 -2.11 3.40
N LEU A 56 10.37 -3.06 3.80
CA LEU A 56 9.92 -4.40 4.21
C LEU A 56 9.06 -4.33 5.48
N VAL A 57 9.42 -3.49 6.45
CA VAL A 57 8.60 -3.25 7.65
C VAL A 57 7.25 -2.67 7.28
N ALA A 58 7.20 -1.68 6.38
CA ALA A 58 5.93 -1.09 5.92
C ALA A 58 5.03 -2.13 5.22
N LEU A 59 5.62 -3.01 4.40
CA LEU A 59 4.90 -4.14 3.79
C LEU A 59 4.42 -5.14 4.85
N GLY A 60 5.25 -5.44 5.85
CA GLY A 60 4.89 -6.30 6.98
C GLY A 60 3.70 -5.77 7.77
N ILE A 61 3.68 -4.46 8.06
CA ILE A 61 2.55 -3.80 8.71
C ILE A 61 1.28 -3.92 7.84
N GLY A 62 1.39 -3.68 6.54
CA GLY A 62 0.28 -3.86 5.61
C GLY A 62 -0.25 -5.30 5.59
N ALA A 63 0.65 -6.30 5.59
CA ALA A 63 0.29 -7.71 5.63
C ALA A 63 -0.44 -8.08 6.94
N VAL A 64 0.03 -7.57 8.08
CA VAL A 64 -0.65 -7.75 9.38
C VAL A 64 -2.04 -7.12 9.37
N ALA A 65 -2.19 -5.92 8.80
CA ALA A 65 -3.49 -5.25 8.70
C ALA A 65 -4.49 -6.05 7.85
N VAL A 66 -4.04 -6.57 6.69
CA VAL A 66 -4.85 -7.47 5.85
C VAL A 66 -5.22 -8.75 6.60
N LEU A 67 -4.27 -9.38 7.27
CA LEU A 67 -4.54 -10.61 8.02
C LEU A 67 -5.53 -10.36 9.17
N ALA A 68 -5.39 -9.26 9.90
CA ALA A 68 -6.30 -8.88 10.97
C ALA A 68 -7.72 -8.65 10.45
N LEU A 69 -7.85 -7.98 9.31
CA LEU A 69 -9.12 -7.78 8.62
C LEU A 69 -9.75 -9.12 8.19
N MET A 70 -8.97 -10.01 7.57
CA MET A 70 -9.45 -11.34 7.19
C MET A 70 -9.92 -12.15 8.39
N LEU A 71 -9.17 -12.11 9.50
CA LEU A 71 -9.57 -12.74 10.76
C LEU A 71 -10.86 -12.15 11.33
N TYR A 72 -11.04 -10.83 11.19
CA TYR A 72 -12.25 -10.14 11.62
C TYR A 72 -13.44 -10.58 10.77
N ASP A 73 -13.32 -10.55 9.45
CA ASP A 73 -14.36 -10.97 8.50
C ASP A 73 -14.81 -12.42 8.78
N GLN A 74 -13.86 -13.36 8.92
CA GLN A 74 -14.15 -14.75 9.27
C GLN A 74 -14.95 -14.95 10.56
N ARG A 75 -14.81 -14.04 11.54
CA ARG A 75 -15.52 -14.12 12.82
C ARG A 75 -16.91 -13.52 12.78
N HIS A 76 -17.22 -12.65 11.81
CA HIS A 76 -18.42 -11.82 11.84
C HIS A 76 -19.36 -11.98 10.64
N THR A 77 -18.87 -12.36 9.45
CA THR A 77 -19.68 -12.34 8.22
C THR A 77 -20.14 -13.72 7.73
N GLY A 78 -19.70 -14.82 8.35
CA GLY A 78 -20.28 -16.16 8.16
C GLY A 78 -20.05 -16.81 6.79
N TYR A 79 -19.33 -16.18 5.86
CA TYR A 79 -19.06 -16.75 4.52
C TYR A 79 -18.09 -17.94 4.58
N ASP A 80 -18.56 -19.11 4.12
CA ASP A 80 -17.84 -20.39 4.24
C ASP A 80 -16.60 -20.55 3.34
N HIS A 81 -16.45 -19.71 2.30
CA HIS A 81 -15.40 -19.90 1.28
C HIS A 81 -13.96 -19.67 1.79
N MET A 82 -13.76 -18.74 2.74
CA MET A 82 -12.45 -18.55 3.37
C MET A 82 -12.24 -19.47 4.57
N ARG A 83 -13.31 -19.85 5.29
CA ARG A 83 -13.21 -20.76 6.44
C ARG A 83 -12.66 -22.13 6.03
N SER A 84 -13.05 -22.65 4.87
CA SER A 84 -12.49 -23.89 4.30
C SER A 84 -11.04 -23.74 3.83
N ALA A 85 -10.65 -22.58 3.29
CA ALA A 85 -9.27 -22.30 2.88
C ALA A 85 -8.28 -22.21 4.07
N PHE A 86 -8.76 -21.79 5.24
CA PHE A 86 -7.97 -21.64 6.45
C PHE A 86 -8.20 -22.75 7.49
N SER A 87 -9.10 -23.72 7.23
CA SER A 87 -9.40 -24.80 8.19
C SER A 87 -8.20 -25.70 8.48
N HIS A 88 -7.20 -25.69 7.60
CA HIS A 88 -5.94 -26.42 7.76
C HIS A 88 -4.75 -25.51 8.11
N GLY A 89 -4.98 -24.23 8.43
CA GLY A 89 -3.90 -23.27 8.72
C GLY A 89 -3.05 -22.95 7.48
N LEU A 90 -1.73 -22.87 7.65
CA LEU A 90 -0.80 -22.48 6.56
C LEU A 90 -0.79 -23.45 5.38
N SER A 91 -1.10 -24.73 5.57
CA SER A 91 -1.17 -25.70 4.47
C SER A 91 -2.36 -25.44 3.54
N GLY A 92 -3.50 -24.99 4.08
CA GLY A 92 -4.64 -24.57 3.28
C GLY A 92 -4.34 -23.36 2.38
N LEU A 93 -3.52 -22.42 2.87
CA LEU A 93 -2.96 -21.31 2.08
C LEU A 93 -2.09 -21.80 0.92
N VAL A 94 -1.25 -22.81 1.16
CA VAL A 94 -0.40 -23.42 0.13
C VAL A 94 -1.24 -24.17 -0.91
N ASP A 95 -2.29 -24.88 -0.48
CA ASP A 95 -3.18 -25.60 -1.39
C ASP A 95 -4.04 -24.66 -2.24
N VAL A 96 -4.49 -23.54 -1.65
CA VAL A 96 -5.13 -22.46 -2.42
C VAL A 96 -4.14 -21.86 -3.42
N ALA A 97 -2.91 -21.57 -3.02
CA ALA A 97 -1.90 -21.07 -3.94
C ALA A 97 -1.62 -22.07 -5.08
N ARG A 98 -1.45 -23.36 -4.77
CA ARG A 98 -1.16 -24.39 -5.79
C ARG A 98 -2.30 -24.60 -6.78
N ASN A 99 -3.55 -24.57 -6.32
CA ASN A 99 -4.68 -24.89 -7.16
C ASN A 99 -5.28 -23.65 -7.83
N ARG A 100 -5.40 -22.53 -7.10
CA ARG A 100 -6.03 -21.31 -7.64
C ARG A 100 -5.12 -20.46 -8.49
N VAL A 101 -3.81 -20.43 -8.24
CA VAL A 101 -2.87 -19.65 -9.09
C VAL A 101 -2.94 -20.16 -10.54
N PRO A 102 -2.75 -21.45 -10.85
CA PRO A 102 -2.88 -21.92 -12.23
C PRO A 102 -4.26 -21.60 -12.82
N LEU A 103 -5.34 -21.84 -12.08
CA LEU A 103 -6.71 -21.58 -12.54
C LEU A 103 -6.95 -20.10 -12.88
N ALA A 104 -6.34 -19.15 -12.15
CA ALA A 104 -6.49 -17.71 -12.40
C ALA A 104 -5.62 -17.22 -13.58
N TYR A 105 -4.39 -17.72 -13.74
CA TYR A 105 -3.47 -17.21 -14.76
C TYR A 105 -3.48 -17.98 -16.07
N LEU A 106 -3.87 -19.25 -16.07
CA LEU A 106 -3.89 -20.08 -17.28
C LEU A 106 -4.84 -19.51 -18.35
N PRO A 107 -6.02 -18.97 -18.03
CA PRO A 107 -6.86 -18.28 -19.01
C PRO A 107 -6.19 -17.04 -19.60
N ALA A 108 -5.50 -16.24 -18.78
CA ALA A 108 -4.80 -15.05 -19.23
C ALA A 108 -3.62 -15.39 -20.16
N LEU A 109 -2.92 -16.49 -19.90
CA LEU A 109 -1.85 -17.02 -20.76
C LEU A 109 -2.40 -17.58 -22.08
N HIS A 110 -3.56 -18.25 -22.06
CA HIS A 110 -4.20 -18.71 -23.29
C HIS A 110 -4.69 -17.52 -24.14
N ALA A 111 -5.18 -16.46 -23.50
CA ALA A 111 -5.62 -15.23 -24.16
C ALA A 111 -4.49 -14.19 -24.32
N TRP A 112 -3.22 -14.59 -24.36
CA TRP A 112 -2.08 -13.66 -24.36
C TRP A 112 -2.08 -12.71 -25.56
N THR A 113 -2.61 -13.12 -26.72
CA THR A 113 -2.73 -12.25 -27.89
C THR A 113 -3.68 -11.07 -27.65
N PHE A 114 -4.65 -11.24 -26.76
CA PHE A 114 -5.56 -10.18 -26.33
C PHE A 114 -5.00 -9.40 -25.14
N VAL A 115 -4.45 -10.08 -24.13
CA VAL A 115 -3.96 -9.45 -22.88
C VAL A 115 -2.60 -8.78 -23.05
N GLY A 116 -1.73 -9.35 -23.87
CA GLY A 116 -0.35 -8.91 -24.09
C GLY A 116 -0.21 -7.45 -24.56
N PRO A 117 -1.00 -7.00 -25.56
CA PRO A 117 -1.01 -5.59 -25.96
C PRO A 117 -1.36 -4.64 -24.80
N PHE A 118 -2.34 -4.98 -23.96
CA PHE A 118 -2.68 -4.18 -22.78
C PHE A 118 -1.57 -4.18 -21.74
N LEU A 119 -0.87 -5.30 -21.56
CA LEU A 119 0.26 -5.40 -20.64
C LEU A 119 1.42 -4.51 -21.09
N LEU A 120 1.73 -4.52 -22.40
CA LEU A 120 2.74 -3.64 -22.99
C LEU A 120 2.36 -2.16 -22.86
N ALA A 121 1.10 -1.83 -23.17
CA ALA A 121 0.59 -0.46 -23.05
C ALA A 121 0.66 0.05 -21.60
N PHE A 122 0.29 -0.80 -20.64
CA PHE A 122 0.40 -0.52 -19.22
C PHE A 122 1.87 -0.28 -18.81
N ALA A 123 2.77 -1.21 -19.15
CA ALA A 123 4.18 -1.11 -18.80
C ALA A 123 4.86 0.12 -19.40
N ALA A 124 4.58 0.43 -20.66
CA ALA A 124 5.06 1.63 -21.33
C ALA A 124 4.52 2.90 -20.64
N THR A 125 3.21 2.94 -20.38
CA THR A 125 2.56 4.09 -19.72
C THR A 125 3.10 4.32 -18.32
N ALA A 126 3.20 3.27 -17.50
CA ALA A 126 3.76 3.36 -16.15
C ALA A 126 5.20 3.88 -16.20
N THR A 127 6.01 3.32 -17.09
CA THR A 127 7.42 3.71 -17.27
C THR A 127 7.54 5.19 -17.67
N VAL A 128 6.79 5.62 -18.67
CA VAL A 128 6.79 7.01 -19.15
C VAL A 128 6.29 7.95 -18.06
N ALA A 129 5.15 7.65 -17.42
CA ALA A 129 4.56 8.49 -16.40
C ALA A 129 5.52 8.69 -15.21
N ILE A 130 6.17 7.62 -14.74
CA ILE A 130 7.12 7.64 -13.63
C ILE A 130 8.39 8.40 -14.00
N ARG A 131 8.94 8.20 -15.21
CA ARG A 131 10.16 8.88 -15.66
C ARG A 131 9.93 10.36 -15.97
N ALA A 132 8.79 10.71 -16.53
CA ALA A 132 8.43 12.09 -16.85
C ALA A 132 8.02 12.91 -15.60
N ALA A 133 7.71 12.26 -14.47
CA ALA A 133 7.38 12.94 -13.23
C ALA A 133 8.60 13.67 -12.65
N ARG A 134 8.66 15.00 -12.86
CA ARG A 134 9.74 15.87 -12.35
C ARG A 134 9.71 16.09 -10.84
N ARG A 135 8.54 15.95 -10.21
CA ARG A 135 8.38 16.10 -8.75
C ARG A 135 8.46 14.75 -8.06
N CYS A 136 9.29 14.67 -7.02
CA CYS A 136 9.50 13.44 -6.25
C CYS A 136 8.18 12.87 -5.69
N ASP A 137 7.31 13.71 -5.12
CA ASP A 137 6.06 13.25 -4.50
C ASP A 137 5.09 12.61 -5.51
N ARG A 138 4.97 13.20 -6.70
CA ARG A 138 4.15 12.63 -7.79
C ARG A 138 4.75 11.32 -8.29
N ARG A 139 6.08 11.27 -8.43
CA ARG A 139 6.78 10.05 -8.82
C ARG A 139 6.56 8.93 -7.80
N ASP A 140 6.64 9.24 -6.51
CA ASP A 140 6.44 8.27 -5.44
C ASP A 140 5.00 7.74 -5.40
N LEU A 141 4.00 8.61 -5.65
CA LEU A 141 2.60 8.19 -5.80
C LEU A 141 2.41 7.27 -7.01
N LEU A 142 2.97 7.63 -8.17
CA LEU A 142 2.88 6.80 -9.39
C LEU A 142 3.54 5.43 -9.19
N VAL A 143 4.64 5.37 -8.44
CA VAL A 143 5.29 4.10 -8.08
C VAL A 143 4.41 3.28 -7.13
N GLY A 144 3.80 3.91 -6.11
CA GLY A 144 2.86 3.23 -5.21
C GLY A 144 1.64 2.68 -5.95
N LEU A 145 1.05 3.48 -6.84
CA LEU A 145 -0.06 3.07 -7.69
C LEU A 145 0.34 1.92 -8.63
N ALA A 146 1.49 2.01 -9.29
CA ALA A 146 1.98 0.95 -10.16
C ALA A 146 2.23 -0.35 -9.38
N ALA A 147 2.77 -0.26 -8.16
CA ALA A 147 2.95 -1.43 -7.29
C ALA A 147 1.61 -2.07 -6.93
N GLY A 148 0.61 -1.28 -6.54
CA GLY A 148 -0.75 -1.78 -6.29
C GLY A 148 -1.36 -2.46 -7.52
N LEU A 149 -1.24 -1.86 -8.70
CA LEU A 149 -1.76 -2.44 -9.95
C LEU A 149 -1.06 -3.75 -10.32
N VAL A 150 0.27 -3.84 -10.13
CA VAL A 150 1.01 -5.09 -10.30
C VAL A 150 0.53 -6.14 -9.29
N THR A 151 0.32 -5.77 -8.03
CA THR A 151 -0.30 -6.66 -7.04
C THR A 151 -1.72 -7.06 -7.43
N SER A 152 -2.49 -6.18 -8.05
CA SER A 152 -3.84 -6.49 -8.52
C SER A 152 -3.81 -7.52 -9.65
N LEU A 153 -2.86 -7.41 -10.58
CA LEU A 153 -2.62 -8.48 -11.56
C LEU A 153 -2.21 -9.79 -10.90
N LEU A 154 -1.65 -9.75 -9.69
CA LEU A 154 -1.22 -10.95 -8.98
C LEU A 154 -2.35 -11.65 -8.19
N VAL A 155 -3.39 -10.90 -7.82
CA VAL A 155 -4.44 -11.41 -6.92
C VAL A 155 -5.79 -11.51 -7.62
N ASN A 156 -5.97 -10.78 -8.72
CA ASN A 156 -7.22 -10.71 -9.46
C ASN A 156 -7.18 -11.61 -10.72
N ASP A 157 -8.30 -12.24 -11.03
CA ASP A 157 -8.48 -13.08 -12.23
C ASP A 157 -8.72 -12.26 -13.50
N SER A 158 -9.05 -10.98 -13.34
CA SER A 158 -9.51 -10.08 -14.39
C SER A 158 -8.40 -9.20 -14.98
N ALA A 159 -7.35 -9.83 -15.53
CA ALA A 159 -6.14 -9.14 -16.01
C ALA A 159 -6.42 -8.00 -17.01
N ALA A 160 -7.30 -8.20 -17.99
CA ALA A 160 -7.62 -7.18 -18.99
C ALA A 160 -8.21 -5.90 -18.37
N TYR A 161 -9.16 -6.04 -17.44
CA TYR A 161 -9.78 -4.90 -16.74
C TYR A 161 -8.76 -4.14 -15.89
N VAL A 162 -7.90 -4.86 -15.17
CA VAL A 162 -6.82 -4.26 -14.37
C VAL A 162 -5.85 -3.48 -15.26
N LEU A 163 -5.46 -4.03 -16.41
CA LEU A 163 -4.54 -3.36 -17.34
C LEU A 163 -5.14 -2.12 -17.98
N VAL A 164 -6.39 -2.19 -18.46
CA VAL A 164 -7.08 -1.05 -19.08
C VAL A 164 -7.34 0.05 -18.04
N GLY A 165 -7.97 -0.31 -16.92
CA GLY A 165 -8.27 0.65 -15.84
C GLY A 165 -6.99 1.24 -15.23
N GLY A 166 -5.97 0.41 -15.03
CA GLY A 166 -4.67 0.85 -14.53
C GLY A 166 -3.96 1.81 -15.48
N THR A 167 -3.98 1.52 -16.78
CA THR A 167 -3.42 2.40 -17.81
C THR A 167 -4.17 3.74 -17.84
N ALA A 168 -5.51 3.72 -17.88
CA ALA A 168 -6.32 4.93 -17.85
C ALA A 168 -6.05 5.77 -16.60
N THR A 169 -5.94 5.14 -15.42
CA THR A 169 -5.65 5.82 -14.16
C THR A 169 -4.26 6.45 -14.17
N LEU A 170 -3.24 5.75 -14.67
CA LEU A 170 -1.88 6.27 -14.79
C LEU A 170 -1.82 7.48 -15.74
N VAL A 171 -2.49 7.40 -16.89
CA VAL A 171 -2.59 8.53 -17.83
C VAL A 171 -3.30 9.71 -17.20
N ALA A 172 -4.46 9.48 -16.58
CA ALA A 172 -5.25 10.51 -15.91
C ALA A 172 -4.43 11.21 -14.82
N LEU A 173 -3.77 10.44 -13.96
CA LEU A 173 -2.93 10.99 -12.89
C LEU A 173 -1.72 11.74 -13.44
N HIS A 174 -1.07 11.21 -14.47
CA HIS A 174 0.06 11.86 -15.14
C HIS A 174 -0.35 13.22 -15.73
N ARG A 175 -1.50 13.28 -16.39
CA ARG A 175 -2.05 14.49 -17.03
C ARG A 175 -2.74 15.45 -16.06
N SER A 176 -3.12 14.96 -14.87
CA SER A 176 -3.85 15.78 -13.91
C SER A 176 -3.04 16.99 -13.45
N PRO A 177 -3.69 18.14 -13.18
CA PRO A 177 -3.04 19.29 -12.54
C PRO A 177 -2.91 19.10 -11.03
N LEU A 178 -3.26 17.93 -10.47
CA LEU A 178 -3.25 17.66 -9.04
C LEU A 178 -1.88 17.99 -8.44
N ARG A 179 -1.86 19.07 -7.65
CA ARG A 179 -0.71 19.49 -6.87
C ARG A 179 -0.90 18.92 -5.48
N PHE A 180 -0.14 17.88 -5.16
CA PHE A 180 0.05 17.51 -3.77
C PHE A 180 0.76 18.68 -3.09
N ALA A 181 0.14 19.22 -2.04
CA ALA A 181 0.88 20.08 -1.11
C ALA A 181 2.11 19.28 -0.65
N PRO A 182 3.30 19.89 -0.51
CA PRO A 182 4.49 19.16 -0.13
C PRO A 182 4.18 18.40 1.15
N LEU A 183 4.10 17.07 1.02
CA LEU A 183 3.87 16.19 2.15
C LEU A 183 5.16 16.30 2.95
N ARG A 184 5.11 17.06 4.06
CA ARG A 184 6.25 17.20 4.97
C ARG A 184 6.73 15.78 5.28
N ARG A 185 8.04 15.56 5.16
CA ARG A 185 8.66 14.26 5.40
C ARG A 185 8.01 13.62 6.63
N LEU A 186 7.60 12.37 6.46
CA LEU A 186 7.22 11.47 7.54
C LEU A 186 8.43 11.34 8.47
N SER A 187 8.54 12.24 9.44
CA SER A 187 9.59 12.20 10.44
C SER A 187 9.11 11.27 11.54
N LEU A 188 9.61 10.03 11.52
CA LEU A 188 9.55 9.11 12.65
C LEU A 188 10.63 9.45 13.69
N ARG A 189 10.98 10.74 13.85
CA ARG A 189 11.81 11.15 14.98
C ARG A 189 10.90 11.11 16.20
N PHE A 190 11.05 10.05 16.99
CA PHE A 190 10.90 10.20 18.43
C PHE A 190 11.94 11.23 18.83
N ASP A 191 11.52 12.46 19.14
CA ASP A 191 12.37 13.32 19.95
C ASP A 191 12.54 12.56 21.28
N PRO A 192 13.74 12.08 21.62
CA PRO A 192 13.98 11.70 23.00
C PRO A 192 13.66 12.96 23.81
N GLU A 193 12.86 12.82 24.86
CA GLU A 193 12.62 13.89 25.82
C GLU A 193 13.92 14.65 26.09
N PRO A 194 13.88 15.98 26.27
CA PRO A 194 15.02 16.71 26.77
C PRO A 194 15.31 16.26 28.21
N ARG A 195 16.08 15.18 28.37
CA ARG A 195 16.80 14.87 29.61
C ARG A 195 17.88 15.93 29.77
N GLY A 196 17.49 17.10 30.24
CA GLY A 196 18.40 18.22 30.32
C GLY A 196 17.75 19.55 30.63
N ALA A 197 16.76 19.59 31.53
CA ALA A 197 16.35 20.84 32.14
C ALA A 197 15.89 20.58 33.58
N LEU A 198 16.81 20.84 34.50
CA LEU A 198 16.63 21.43 35.85
C LEU A 198 17.58 20.78 36.85
N LEU A 199 18.83 21.25 36.85
CA LEU A 199 19.52 21.47 38.12
C LEU A 199 19.76 22.98 38.22
N PRO A 200 19.16 23.66 39.22
CA PRO A 200 19.39 25.08 39.43
C PRO A 200 20.86 25.34 39.77
N GLU A 201 21.41 26.45 39.26
CA GLU A 201 22.79 26.91 39.46
C GLU A 201 23.19 27.19 40.92
N THR A 202 22.31 26.93 41.90
CA THR A 202 22.51 27.28 43.31
C THR A 202 23.53 26.41 44.05
N VAL A 203 24.05 25.33 43.46
CA VAL A 203 25.01 24.42 44.14
C VAL A 203 26.47 24.66 43.74
N ARG A 204 26.75 25.54 42.76
CA ARG A 204 28.15 25.78 42.31
C ARG A 204 28.91 26.81 43.15
N ALA A 205 28.25 27.55 44.05
CA ALA A 205 28.88 28.61 44.86
C ALA A 205 29.44 28.16 46.22
N GLU A 206 29.22 26.91 46.65
CA GLU A 206 29.59 26.46 48.01
C GLU A 206 30.86 25.61 48.10
N ARG A 207 31.57 25.40 46.97
CA ARG A 207 32.82 24.59 46.93
C ARG A 207 34.11 25.39 46.73
N SER A 208 34.07 26.71 46.90
CA SER A 208 35.26 27.57 46.79
C SER A 208 35.53 28.42 48.04
N ARG A 209 35.22 27.89 49.23
CA ARG A 209 35.73 28.41 50.50
C ARG A 209 36.26 27.26 51.36
#